data_AF-A0A973KSR8-F1
#
_entry.id   AF-A0A973KSR8-F1
#
_cell.length_a   1.000
_cell.length_b   1.000
_cell.length_c   1.000
_cell.angle_alpha   90.00
_cell.angle_beta   90.00
_cell.angle_gamma   90.00
#
_symmetry.space_group_name_H-M   'P 1'
#
loop_
_entity.id
_entity.type
_entity.pdbx_description
1 polymer ?
#
loop_
_entity_poly.entity_id
_entity_poly.type
_entity_poly.pdbx_seq_one_letter_code
_entity_poly.pdbx_strand_id
1 'polypeptide(L)'
;MPLRRRAALLVTAASTLTALAAPTALADTAPPATTTAPAVPRSDLYGAGDPTYDGVWRQSYAEMAVSRSGYFVSAGATAWLLAQQCADG
;
A
#
# COMPACT_ATOMS: atom_id res chain seq x y z
N MET A 1 43.01 22.39 8.40
CA MET A 1 42.39 21.58 9.48
C MET A 1 41.04 22.09 10.07
N PRO A 2 40.42 23.23 9.70
CA PRO A 2 39.13 23.64 10.31
C PRO A 2 37.88 23.05 9.61
N LEU A 3 37.99 22.70 8.33
CA LEU A 3 36.86 22.19 7.53
C LEU A 3 36.42 20.78 7.94
N ARG A 4 37.36 19.91 8.33
CA ARG A 4 37.08 18.53 8.75
C ARG A 4 36.33 18.47 10.10
N ARG A 5 36.61 19.40 11.02
CA ARG A 5 35.90 19.52 12.31
C ARG A 5 34.48 20.04 12.15
N ARG A 6 34.26 20.97 11.21
CA ARG A 6 32.92 21.51 10.90
C ARG A 6 32.02 20.47 10.22
N ALA A 7 32.58 19.65 9.33
CA ALA A 7 31.86 18.55 8.71
C ALA A 7 31.41 17.49 9.73
N ALA A 8 32.28 17.14 10.69
CA ALA A 8 31.94 16.18 11.74
C ALA A 8 30.78 16.66 12.65
N LEU A 9 30.75 17.95 12.99
CA LEU A 9 29.68 18.56 13.78
C LEU A 9 28.31 18.55 13.09
N LEU A 10 28.29 18.80 11.77
CA LEU A 10 27.04 18.77 10.98
C LEU A 10 26.47 17.35 10.88
N VAL A 11 27.32 16.35 10.72
CA VAL A 11 26.88 14.93 10.65
C VAL A 11 26.30 14.48 11.99
N THR A 12 26.89 14.86 13.12
CA THR A 12 26.35 14.53 14.45
C THR A 12 25.06 15.27 14.80
N ALA A 13 24.85 16.48 14.28
CA ALA A 13 23.60 17.21 14.50
C ALA A 13 22.46 16.69 13.62
N ALA A 14 22.75 16.25 12.39
CA ALA A 14 21.75 15.66 11.49
C ALA A 14 21.21 14.32 12.01
N SER A 15 22.06 13.48 12.62
CA SER A 15 21.66 12.16 13.11
C SER A 15 20.78 12.21 14.37
N THR A 16 20.91 13.23 15.22
CA THR A 16 20.04 13.39 16.40
C THR A 16 18.64 13.88 16.03
N LEU A 17 18.52 14.71 14.98
CA LEU A 17 17.24 15.20 14.46
C LEU A 17 16.42 14.10 13.76
N THR A 18 17.06 13.17 13.05
CA THR A 18 16.36 12.03 12.42
C THR A 18 15.87 10.98 13.42
N ALA A 19 16.53 10.86 14.58
CA ALA A 19 16.12 9.91 15.63
C ALA A 19 14.87 10.36 16.40
N LEU A 20 14.60 11.67 16.48
CA LEU A 20 13.41 12.21 17.17
C LEU A 20 12.15 12.24 16.29
N ALA A 21 12.30 12.19 14.97
CA ALA A 21 11.19 12.30 14.01
C ALA A 21 10.82 10.96 13.35
N ALA A 22 11.44 9.85 13.74
CA ALA A 22 11.05 8.54 13.24
C ALA A 22 9.68 8.18 13.82
N PRO A 23 8.62 8.04 12.99
CA PRO A 23 7.35 7.55 13.48
C PRO A 23 7.58 6.15 14.04
N THR A 24 7.27 5.96 15.32
CA THR A 24 7.23 4.64 15.95
C THR A 24 6.06 3.88 15.33
N ALA A 25 6.35 3.07 14.31
CA ALA A 25 5.41 2.07 13.81
C ALA A 25 5.24 1.02 14.91
N LEU A 26 4.22 1.19 15.76
CA LEU A 26 3.76 0.14 16.64
C LEU A 26 3.15 -0.95 15.76
N ALA A 27 3.86 -2.07 15.61
CA ALA A 27 3.24 -3.26 15.05
C ALA A 27 2.16 -3.73 16.02
N ASP A 28 0.93 -3.85 15.53
CA ASP A 28 -0.17 -4.45 16.29
C ASP A 28 0.23 -5.89 16.65
N THR A 29 0.45 -6.18 17.94
CA THR A 29 0.76 -7.53 18.44
C THR A 29 -0.48 -8.38 18.66
N ALA A 30 -1.66 -7.86 18.29
CA ALA A 30 -2.89 -8.61 18.30
C ALA A 30 -2.77 -9.83 17.36
N PRO A 31 -3.05 -11.05 17.84
CA PRO A 31 -3.20 -12.20 16.97
C PRO A 31 -4.24 -11.87 15.88
N PRO A 32 -3.99 -12.20 14.61
CA PRO A 32 -4.97 -11.93 13.56
C PRO A 32 -6.29 -12.60 13.94
N ALA A 33 -7.36 -11.81 13.97
CA ALA A 33 -8.70 -12.34 14.18
C ALA A 33 -9.01 -13.30 13.02
N THR A 34 -9.05 -14.61 13.31
CA THR A 34 -9.35 -15.64 12.32
C THR A 34 -10.85 -15.67 12.04
N THR A 35 -11.32 -14.72 11.24
CA THR A 35 -12.65 -14.79 10.64
C THR A 35 -12.59 -15.69 9.40
N THR A 36 -12.80 -17.00 9.59
CA THR A 36 -12.96 -17.99 8.50
C THR A 36 -14.36 -17.88 7.87
N ALA A 37 -14.78 -16.66 7.51
CA ALA A 37 -15.96 -16.50 6.67
C ALA A 37 -15.55 -16.78 5.22
N PRO A 38 -16.30 -17.61 4.46
CA PRO A 38 -16.06 -17.76 3.04
C PRO A 38 -16.11 -16.39 2.36
N ALA A 39 -15.09 -16.07 1.55
CA ALA A 39 -15.09 -14.86 0.76
C ALA A 39 -16.35 -14.84 -0.13
N VAL A 40 -17.12 -13.75 -0.04
CA VAL A 40 -18.29 -13.56 -0.90
C VAL A 40 -17.80 -13.55 -2.36
N PRO A 41 -18.35 -14.38 -3.26
CA PRO A 41 -17.95 -14.38 -4.66
C PRO A 41 -18.11 -12.97 -5.26
N ARG A 42 -17.03 -12.43 -5.81
CA ARG A 42 -16.99 -11.12 -6.45
C ARG A 42 -16.90 -11.31 -7.96
N SER A 43 -18.05 -11.47 -8.61
CA SER A 43 -18.12 -11.66 -10.07
C SER A 43 -17.76 -10.41 -10.89
N ASP A 44 -17.67 -9.27 -10.21
CA ASP A 44 -17.29 -7.97 -10.76
C ASP A 44 -15.78 -7.69 -10.72
N LEU A 45 -15.00 -8.56 -10.08
CA LEU A 45 -13.53 -8.47 -9.98
C LEU A 45 -12.84 -9.47 -10.93
N TYR A 46 -11.60 -9.16 -11.31
CA TYR A 46 -10.75 -10.09 -12.06
C TYR A 46 -10.23 -11.21 -11.15
N GLY A 47 -10.56 -12.45 -11.50
CA GLY A 47 -10.18 -13.66 -10.77
C GLY A 47 -11.16 -14.04 -9.65
N ALA A 48 -10.98 -15.24 -9.08
CA ALA A 48 -11.90 -15.82 -8.10
C ALA A 48 -11.37 -15.84 -6.65
N GLY A 49 -10.12 -15.38 -6.44
CA GLY A 49 -9.49 -15.35 -5.12
C GLY A 49 -10.00 -14.20 -4.25
N ASP A 50 -9.95 -14.39 -2.93
CA ASP A 50 -10.29 -13.38 -1.92
C ASP A 50 -9.44 -12.10 -2.09
N PRO A 51 -10.05 -10.92 -2.27
CA PRO A 51 -9.32 -9.67 -2.47
C PRO A 51 -8.79 -9.02 -1.18
N THR A 52 -9.01 -9.61 0.00
CA THR A 52 -8.77 -8.99 1.32
C THR A 52 -7.34 -8.43 1.49
N TYR A 53 -6.32 -9.13 1.03
CA TYR A 53 -4.93 -8.77 1.31
C TYR A 53 -4.20 -8.12 0.13
N ASP A 54 -4.42 -8.61 -1.08
CA ASP A 54 -3.69 -8.18 -2.28
C ASP A 54 -4.60 -7.74 -3.43
N GLY A 55 -5.90 -7.58 -3.16
CA GLY A 55 -6.92 -7.28 -4.16
C GLY A 55 -6.61 -6.01 -4.94
N VAL A 56 -6.21 -4.93 -4.27
CA VAL A 56 -5.86 -3.65 -4.93
C VAL A 56 -4.73 -3.86 -5.95
N TRP A 57 -3.68 -4.58 -5.56
CA TRP A 57 -2.54 -4.85 -6.45
C TRP A 57 -2.96 -5.69 -7.66
N ARG A 58 -3.67 -6.81 -7.42
CA ARG A 58 -4.11 -7.72 -8.49
C ARG A 58 -5.10 -7.06 -9.44
N GLN A 59 -6.08 -6.31 -8.93
CA GLN A 59 -7.06 -5.61 -9.77
C GLN A 59 -6.40 -4.52 -10.60
N SER A 60 -5.50 -3.72 -10.01
CA SER A 60 -4.76 -2.67 -10.73
C SER A 60 -3.96 -3.25 -11.90
N TYR A 61 -3.26 -4.36 -11.66
CA TYR A 61 -2.49 -5.04 -12.71
C TYR A 61 -3.39 -5.62 -13.81
N ALA A 62 -4.53 -6.20 -13.44
CA ALA A 62 -5.50 -6.75 -14.39
C ALA A 62 -6.10 -5.66 -15.29
N GLU A 63 -6.49 -4.51 -14.74
CA GLU A 63 -7.02 -3.39 -15.54
C GLU A 63 -5.99 -2.84 -16.54
N MET A 64 -4.71 -2.75 -16.14
CA MET A 64 -3.63 -2.39 -17.06
C MET A 64 -3.46 -3.42 -18.20
N ALA A 65 -3.57 -4.71 -17.91
CA ALA A 65 -3.48 -5.76 -18.91
C ALA A 65 -4.68 -5.74 -19.89
N VAL A 66 -5.89 -5.56 -19.38
CA VAL A 66 -7.13 -5.47 -20.18
C VAL A 66 -7.09 -4.25 -21.09
N SER A 67 -6.75 -3.08 -20.54
CA SER A 67 -6.65 -1.84 -21.34
C SER A 67 -5.59 -1.95 -22.45
N ARG A 68 -4.43 -2.57 -22.16
CA ARG A 68 -3.38 -2.77 -23.16
C ARG A 68 -3.71 -3.81 -24.23
N SER A 69 -4.65 -4.72 -23.97
CA SER A 69 -5.13 -5.69 -24.94
C SER A 69 -6.25 -5.15 -25.84
N GLY A 70 -6.66 -3.89 -25.67
CA GLY A 70 -7.68 -3.23 -26.50
C GLY A 70 -9.11 -3.56 -26.09
N TYR A 71 -9.30 -4.25 -24.96
CA TYR A 71 -10.61 -4.52 -24.38
C TYR A 71 -11.00 -3.42 -23.39
N PHE A 72 -12.31 -3.30 -23.14
CA PHE A 72 -12.83 -2.39 -22.13
C PHE A 72 -12.68 -2.99 -20.73
N VAL A 73 -12.30 -2.13 -19.79
CA VAL A 73 -12.19 -2.48 -18.37
C VAL A 73 -13.59 -2.65 -17.75
N SER A 74 -13.75 -3.65 -16.88
CA SER A 74 -14.94 -3.84 -16.04
C SER A 74 -15.23 -2.61 -15.18
N ALA A 75 -16.37 -1.96 -15.41
CA ALA A 75 -16.82 -0.85 -14.58
C ALA A 75 -16.97 -1.24 -13.09
N GLY A 76 -17.32 -2.49 -12.80
CA GLY A 76 -17.43 -3.01 -11.44
C GLY A 76 -16.07 -3.12 -10.75
N ALA A 77 -15.05 -3.59 -11.47
CA ALA A 77 -13.69 -3.66 -10.95
C ALA A 77 -13.13 -2.27 -10.67
N THR A 78 -13.36 -1.31 -11.57
CA THR A 78 -12.92 0.07 -11.41
C THR A 78 -13.63 0.74 -10.23
N ALA A 79 -14.95 0.59 -10.12
CA ALA A 79 -15.71 1.13 -9.00
C ALA A 79 -15.24 0.56 -7.66
N TRP A 80 -14.94 -0.74 -7.61
CA TRP A 80 -14.39 -1.37 -6.41
C TRP A 80 -13.00 -0.83 -6.07
N LEU A 81 -12.12 -0.65 -7.05
CA LEU A 81 -10.78 -0.06 -6.86
C LEU A 81 -10.87 1.39 -6.33
N LEU A 82 -11.77 2.21 -6.90
CA LEU A 82 -12.01 3.57 -6.43
C LEU A 82 -12.49 3.59 -4.97
N ALA A 83 -13.30 2.61 -4.57
CA ALA A 83 -13.79 2.49 -3.20
C ALA A 83 -12.69 2.09 -2.18
N GLN A 84 -11.49 1.69 -2.63
CA GLN A 84 -10.36 1.40 -1.75
C GLN A 84 -9.53 2.65 -1.40
N GLN A 85 -9.78 3.77 -2.07
CA GLN A 85 -9.04 5.01 -1.80
C GLN A 85 -9.54 5.70 -0.53
N CYS A 86 -8.61 6.32 0.19
CA CYS A 86 -8.97 7.29 1.23
C CYS A 86 -9.61 8.52 0.58
N ALA A 87 -10.35 9.31 1.37
CA ALA A 87 -11.05 10.51 0.87
C ALA A 87 -10.08 11.56 0.28
N ASP A 88 -8.81 11.51 0.69
CA ASP A 88 -7.72 12.40 0.30
C ASP A 88 -6.73 11.80 -0.70
N GLY A 89 -7.00 10.58 -1.19
CA GLY A 89 -6.11 9.84 -2.08
C GLY A 89 -4.93 9.22 -1.36
#